data_AF-A0AAP3AMM8-F1
#
_entry.id   AF-A0AAP3AMM8-F1
#
_cell.length_a   1.000
_cell.length_b   1.000
_cell.length_c   1.000
_cell.angle_alpha   90.00
_cell.angle_beta   90.00
_cell.angle_gamma   90.00
#
_symmetry.space_group_name_H-M   'P 1'
#
loop_
_entity.id
_entity.type
_entity.pdbx_description
1 polymer ?
#
loop_
_entity_poly.entity_id
_entity_poly.type
_entity_poly.pdbx_seq_one_letter_code
_entity_poly.pdbx_strand_id
1 'polypeptide(L)'
;MKQDFLTEFIAKAKEEQEKILALEKRKKHFQNIGRKGGLVKKKSDDFSKIISTKVTEKEYQKIQEKAEELNLKLSQYARLILTEKELKIDEFKTDEILLQYGNHFIRISNLLRNREWNEFENKKEILNEIQTVTKLIREYLYQKIIENE
;
A
#
# COMPACT_ATOMS: atom_id res chain seq x y z
N MET A 1 22.21 -39.90 -31.46
CA MET A 1 20.89 -39.25 -31.62
C MET A 1 21.14 -37.87 -32.21
N LYS A 2 20.74 -37.63 -33.47
CA LYS A 2 20.83 -36.31 -34.10
C LYS A 2 19.62 -35.51 -33.63
N GLN A 3 19.77 -34.68 -32.61
CA GLN A 3 18.75 -33.68 -32.30
C GLN A 3 18.69 -32.71 -33.49
N ASP A 4 17.48 -32.51 -34.01
CA ASP A 4 17.21 -31.84 -35.28
C ASP A 4 17.70 -30.40 -35.24
N PHE A 5 18.77 -30.10 -35.96
CA PHE A 5 19.33 -28.74 -36.16
C PHE A 5 18.26 -27.68 -36.45
N LEU A 6 17.19 -28.07 -37.16
CA LEU A 6 16.03 -27.22 -37.44
C LEU A 6 15.26 -26.83 -36.18
N THR A 7 15.12 -27.74 -35.22
CA THR A 7 14.42 -27.46 -33.94
C THR A 7 15.22 -26.48 -33.09
N GLU A 8 16.54 -26.61 -33.04
CA GLU A 8 17.42 -25.67 -32.33
C GLU A 8 17.44 -24.28 -33.00
N PHE A 9 17.40 -24.24 -34.33
CA PHE A 9 17.33 -22.99 -35.08
C PHE A 9 16.00 -22.25 -34.85
N ILE A 10 14.87 -22.97 -34.90
CA ILE A 10 13.54 -22.40 -34.62
C ILE A 10 13.45 -21.91 -33.17
N ALA A 11 14.02 -22.67 -32.21
CA ALA A 11 14.06 -22.25 -30.81
C ALA A 11 14.87 -20.96 -30.62
N LYS A 12 16.05 -20.86 -31.23
CA LYS A 12 16.88 -19.64 -31.18
C LYS A 12 16.19 -18.44 -31.83
N ALA A 13 15.56 -18.63 -33.00
CA ALA A 13 14.83 -17.57 -33.67
C ALA A 13 13.64 -17.06 -32.83
N LYS A 14 12.95 -17.96 -32.13
CA LYS A 14 11.86 -17.60 -31.21
C LYS A 14 12.37 -16.80 -30.00
N GLU A 15 13.47 -17.23 -29.39
CA GLU A 15 14.10 -16.49 -28.28
C GLU A 15 14.56 -15.08 -28.69
N GLU A 16 15.10 -14.92 -29.90
CA GLU A 16 15.50 -13.61 -30.43
C GLU A 16 14.29 -12.70 -30.68
N GLN A 17 13.20 -13.22 -31.22
CA GLN A 17 11.95 -12.47 -31.39
C GLN A 17 11.35 -12.05 -30.04
N GLU A 18 11.35 -12.93 -29.05
CA GLU A 18 10.87 -12.63 -27.70
C GLU A 18 11.71 -11.53 -27.03
N LYS A 19 13.04 -11.55 -27.22
CA LYS A 19 13.94 -10.49 -26.73
C LYS A 19 13.64 -9.14 -27.38
N ILE A 20 13.42 -9.11 -28.69
CA ILE A 20 13.07 -7.88 -29.42
C ILE A 20 11.72 -7.33 -28.91
N LEU A 21 10.72 -8.19 -28.78
CA LEU A 21 9.38 -7.81 -28.32
C LEU A 21 9.38 -7.32 -26.86
N ALA A 22 10.20 -7.93 -26.00
CA ALA A 22 10.40 -7.48 -24.62
C ALA A 22 11.07 -6.09 -24.56
N LEU A 23 12.05 -5.83 -25.42
CA LEU A 23 12.70 -4.52 -25.52
C LEU A 23 11.74 -3.43 -26.03
N GLU A 24 10.87 -3.75 -26.98
CA GLU A 24 9.84 -2.83 -27.45
C GLU A 24 8.78 -2.53 -26.39
N LYS A 25 8.31 -3.56 -25.67
CA LYS A 25 7.40 -3.38 -24.52
C LYS A 25 8.02 -2.47 -23.46
N ARG A 26 9.30 -2.68 -23.15
CA ARG A 26 10.06 -1.87 -22.20
C ARG A 26 10.20 -0.42 -22.68
N LYS A 27 10.51 -0.20 -23.96
CA LYS A 27 10.54 1.15 -24.56
C LYS A 27 9.18 1.85 -24.50
N LYS A 28 8.08 1.17 -24.86
CA LYS A 28 6.72 1.71 -24.78
C LYS A 28 6.31 2.04 -23.35
N HIS A 29 6.70 1.20 -22.38
CA HIS A 29 6.45 1.44 -20.96
C HIS A 29 7.11 2.73 -20.48
N PHE A 30 8.40 2.94 -20.80
CA PHE A 30 9.10 4.18 -20.45
C PHE A 30 8.60 5.41 -21.20
N GLN A 31 8.17 5.26 -22.46
CA GLN A 31 7.49 6.34 -23.20
C GLN A 31 6.16 6.73 -22.55
N ASN A 32 5.36 5.77 -22.08
CA ASN A 32 4.11 6.03 -21.38
C ASN A 32 4.33 6.69 -20.01
N ILE A 33 5.39 6.32 -19.29
CA ILE A 33 5.80 7.00 -18.05
C ILE A 33 6.25 8.44 -18.35
N GLY A 34 7.11 8.65 -19.35
CA GLY A 34 7.57 9.98 -19.75
C GLY A 34 6.45 10.89 -20.25
N ARG A 35 5.48 10.35 -20.99
CA ARG A 35 4.28 11.10 -21.46
C ARG A 35 3.33 11.51 -20.33
N LYS A 36 3.38 10.85 -19.16
CA LYS A 36 2.60 11.26 -17.97
C LYS A 36 3.13 12.51 -17.28
N GLY A 37 4.35 12.94 -17.56
CA GLY A 37 4.96 14.14 -16.97
C GLY A 37 4.31 15.47 -17.38
N GLY A 38 3.48 15.49 -18.44
CA GLY A 38 2.80 16.69 -18.95
C GLY A 38 1.27 16.58 -19.05
N LEU A 39 0.67 15.46 -18.60
CA LEU A 39 -0.78 15.32 -18.59
C LEU A 39 -1.37 16.20 -17.48
N VAL A 40 -2.29 17.10 -17.84
CA VAL A 40 -3.05 17.93 -16.91
C VAL A 40 -3.69 17.02 -15.86
N LYS A 41 -3.29 17.17 -14.59
CA LYS A 41 -3.99 16.53 -13.47
C LYS A 41 -5.46 16.88 -13.60
N LYS A 42 -6.36 15.88 -13.63
CA LYS A 42 -7.81 16.13 -13.73
C LYS A 42 -8.18 17.13 -12.63
N LYS A 43 -8.73 18.29 -13.00
CA LYS A 43 -9.21 19.35 -12.08
C LYS A 43 -10.48 18.92 -11.31
N SER A 44 -10.68 17.64 -11.06
CA SER A 44 -11.91 17.10 -10.48
C SER A 44 -11.97 17.22 -8.96
N ASP A 45 -10.82 17.45 -8.29
CA ASP A 45 -10.74 17.45 -6.82
C ASP A 45 -10.73 18.87 -6.20
N ASP A 46 -10.84 19.92 -7.02
CA ASP A 46 -10.91 21.28 -6.50
C ASP A 46 -12.30 21.55 -5.89
N PHE A 47 -12.32 21.87 -4.59
CA PHE A 47 -13.55 22.24 -3.86
C PHE A 47 -14.10 23.58 -4.35
N SER A 48 -14.83 23.54 -5.47
CA SER A 48 -15.30 24.72 -6.20
C SER A 48 -16.68 25.24 -5.78
N LYS A 49 -17.45 24.47 -5.01
CA LYS A 49 -18.81 24.81 -4.58
C LYS A 49 -18.86 25.05 -3.07
N ILE A 50 -19.58 26.10 -2.65
CA ILE A 50 -19.74 26.49 -1.25
C ILE A 50 -21.17 26.18 -0.81
N ILE A 51 -21.29 25.48 0.33
CA ILE A 51 -22.55 25.28 1.05
C ILE A 51 -22.49 26.16 2.29
N SER A 52 -23.45 27.08 2.46
CA SER A 52 -23.52 27.95 3.64
C SER A 52 -24.92 27.88 4.25
N THR A 53 -24.98 27.84 5.58
CA THR A 53 -26.23 27.80 6.35
C THR A 53 -25.99 28.48 7.68
N LYS A 54 -26.98 29.23 8.17
CA LYS A 54 -26.92 29.84 9.50
C LYS A 54 -27.28 28.79 10.55
N VAL A 55 -26.45 28.67 11.58
CA VAL A 55 -26.67 27.79 12.73
C VAL A 55 -26.72 28.62 14.00
N THR A 56 -27.39 28.11 15.03
CA THR A 56 -27.36 28.70 16.36
C THR A 56 -26.02 28.40 17.04
N GLU A 57 -25.67 29.19 18.06
CA GLU A 57 -24.44 29.00 18.83
C GLU A 57 -24.34 27.61 19.47
N LYS A 58 -25.46 27.11 20.00
CA LYS A 58 -25.55 25.77 20.60
C LYS A 58 -25.35 24.64 19.58
N GLU A 59 -25.84 24.83 18.36
CA GLU A 59 -25.63 23.87 17.28
C GLU A 59 -24.18 23.89 16.81
N TYR A 60 -23.58 25.08 16.71
CA TYR A 60 -22.19 25.23 16.33
C TYR A 60 -21.24 24.51 17.31
N GLN A 61 -21.40 24.75 18.61
CA GLN A 61 -20.59 24.11 19.66
C GLN A 61 -20.69 22.59 19.61
N LYS A 62 -21.90 22.03 19.47
CA LYS A 62 -22.10 20.58 19.34
C LYS A 62 -21.39 19.98 18.13
N ILE A 63 -21.38 20.68 17.00
CA ILE A 63 -20.71 20.21 15.78
C ILE A 63 -19.19 20.33 15.95
N GLN A 64 -18.72 21.37 16.64
CA GLN A 64 -17.30 21.57 16.93
C GLN A 64 -16.75 20.49 17.88
N GLU A 65 -17.42 20.21 18.99
CA GLU A 65 -17.02 19.16 19.95
C GLU A 65 -16.88 17.80 19.25
N LYS A 66 -17.87 17.41 18.45
CA LYS A 66 -17.82 16.14 17.69
C LYS A 66 -16.72 16.11 16.63
N ALA A 67 -16.40 17.26 16.03
CA ALA A 67 -15.28 17.34 15.08
C ALA A 67 -13.94 17.18 15.80
N GLU A 68 -13.80 17.77 16.99
CA GLU A 68 -12.60 17.68 17.84
C GLU A 68 -12.40 16.25 18.38
N GLU A 69 -13.46 15.57 18.84
CA GLU A 69 -13.42 14.15 19.25
C GLU A 69 -12.83 13.25 18.16
N LEU A 70 -13.12 13.56 16.90
CA LEU A 70 -12.68 12.82 15.73
C LEU A 70 -11.36 13.35 15.13
N ASN A 71 -10.73 14.35 15.76
CA ASN A 71 -9.54 15.05 15.25
C ASN A 71 -9.70 15.60 13.81
N LEU A 72 -10.91 16.04 13.46
CA LEU A 72 -11.23 16.58 12.13
C LEU A 72 -11.43 18.09 12.17
N LYS A 73 -11.11 18.76 11.06
CA LYS A 73 -11.56 20.14 10.84
C LYS A 73 -13.08 20.16 10.70
N LEU A 74 -13.72 21.20 11.23
CA LEU A 74 -15.18 21.38 11.16
C LEU A 74 -15.73 21.22 9.72
N SER A 75 -15.04 21.78 8.73
CA SER A 75 -15.41 21.68 7.31
C SER A 75 -15.32 20.26 6.75
N GLN A 76 -14.33 19.48 7.22
CA GLN A 76 -14.15 18.08 6.84
C GLN A 76 -15.23 17.21 7.49
N TYR A 77 -15.49 17.41 8.77
CA TYR A 77 -16.53 16.74 9.52
C TYR A 77 -17.92 16.98 8.92
N ALA A 78 -18.28 18.24 8.68
CA ALA A 78 -19.57 18.60 8.08
C ALA A 78 -19.76 17.96 6.70
N ARG A 79 -18.72 17.93 5.86
CA ARG A 79 -18.78 17.29 4.54
C ARG A 79 -19.01 15.79 4.63
N LEU A 80 -18.34 15.12 5.57
CA LEU A 80 -18.46 13.67 5.74
C LEU A 80 -19.88 13.29 6.18
N ILE A 81 -20.45 14.05 7.13
CA ILE A 81 -21.86 13.89 7.52
C ILE A 81 -22.80 14.11 6.34
N LEU A 82 -22.64 15.23 5.60
CA LEU A 82 -23.55 15.58 4.51
C LEU A 82 -23.49 14.63 3.32
N THR A 83 -22.36 13.94 3.11
CA THR A 83 -22.17 13.01 1.99
C THR A 83 -22.41 11.56 2.37
N GLU A 84 -22.80 11.29 3.63
CA GLU A 84 -22.94 9.94 4.21
C GLU A 84 -21.72 9.04 3.95
N LYS A 85 -20.58 9.65 3.63
CA LYS A 85 -19.33 8.91 3.45
C LYS A 85 -18.93 8.41 4.81
N GLU A 86 -18.83 7.09 4.94
CA GLU A 86 -18.29 6.46 6.13
C GLU A 86 -17.03 7.20 6.59
N LEU A 87 -17.03 7.59 7.86
CA LEU A 87 -15.88 8.17 8.54
C LEU A 87 -14.80 7.08 8.66
N LYS A 88 -14.12 6.79 7.56
CA LYS A 88 -12.95 5.89 7.47
C LYS A 88 -11.72 6.57 8.07
N ILE A 89 -11.88 7.18 9.25
CA ILE A 89 -10.82 7.95 9.92
C ILE A 89 -9.67 7.03 10.35
N ASP A 90 -9.96 5.75 10.62
CA ASP A 90 -8.99 4.77 11.09
C ASP A 90 -8.90 3.49 10.23
N GLU A 91 -9.47 3.47 9.01
CA GLU A 91 -9.56 2.25 8.19
C GLU A 91 -8.20 1.57 7.96
N PHE A 92 -7.15 2.37 7.78
CA PHE A 92 -5.79 1.90 7.49
C PHE A 92 -4.83 2.00 8.68
N LYS A 93 -5.28 2.54 9.82
CA LYS A 93 -4.40 2.76 10.98
C LYS A 93 -3.93 1.45 11.59
N THR A 94 -4.82 0.46 11.64
CA THR A 94 -4.47 -0.90 12.06
C THR A 94 -3.44 -1.51 11.12
N ASP A 95 -3.62 -1.33 9.82
CA ASP A 95 -2.73 -1.88 8.80
C ASP A 95 -1.35 -1.19 8.85
N GLU A 96 -1.32 0.12 9.08
CA GLU A 96 -0.09 0.89 9.31
C GLU A 96 0.68 0.41 10.55
N ILE A 97 -0.02 0.23 11.67
CA ILE A 97 0.56 -0.27 12.92
C ILE A 97 1.15 -1.67 12.70
N LEU A 98 0.43 -2.56 12.03
CA LEU A 98 0.90 -3.92 11.74
C LEU A 98 2.14 -3.92 10.84
N LEU A 99 2.21 -3.02 9.84
CA LEU A 99 3.41 -2.83 9.02
C LEU A 99 4.60 -2.34 9.83
N GLN A 100 4.39 -1.40 10.76
CA GLN A 100 5.44 -0.93 11.67
C GLN A 100 5.97 -2.07 12.54
N TYR A 101 5.10 -2.87 13.16
CA TYR A 101 5.50 -4.06 13.92
C TYR A 101 6.27 -5.06 13.07
N GLY A 102 5.82 -5.35 11.85
CA GLY A 102 6.55 -6.20 10.91
C GLY A 102 7.98 -5.71 10.66
N ASN A 103 8.17 -4.40 10.48
CA ASN A 103 9.50 -3.80 10.32
C ASN A 103 10.36 -3.94 11.59
N HIS A 104 9.78 -3.74 12.77
CA HIS A 104 10.48 -3.94 14.04
C HIS A 104 10.92 -5.39 14.24
N PHE A 105 10.06 -6.36 13.93
CA PHE A 105 10.39 -7.79 14.01
C PHE A 105 11.52 -8.19 13.07
N ILE A 106 11.56 -7.64 11.84
CA ILE A 106 12.69 -7.85 10.92
C ILE A 106 14.00 -7.30 11.52
N ARG A 107 13.96 -6.10 12.11
CA ARG A 107 15.14 -5.50 12.75
C ARG A 107 15.64 -6.34 13.94
N ILE A 108 14.72 -6.82 14.78
CA ILE A 108 15.05 -7.69 15.92
C ILE A 108 15.64 -9.01 15.43
N SER A 109 15.05 -9.66 14.42
CA SER A 109 15.59 -10.87 13.80
C SER A 109 17.01 -10.64 13.26
N ASN A 110 17.26 -9.51 12.59
CA ASN A 110 18.58 -9.18 12.08
C ASN A 110 19.60 -8.98 13.20
N LEU A 111 19.22 -8.30 14.29
CA LEU A 111 20.07 -8.12 15.46
C LEU A 111 20.46 -9.47 16.07
N LEU A 112 19.47 -10.34 16.31
CA LEU A 112 19.67 -11.65 16.91
C LEU A 112 20.51 -12.59 16.02
N ARG A 113 20.62 -12.34 14.71
CA ARG A 113 21.48 -13.12 13.81
C ARG A 113 22.98 -12.82 13.98
N ASN A 114 23.36 -11.72 14.62
CA ASN A 114 24.77 -11.41 14.85
C ASN A 114 25.42 -12.43 15.78
N ARG A 115 26.74 -12.65 15.61
CA ARG A 115 27.54 -13.63 16.36
C ARG A 115 27.49 -13.41 17.87
N GLU A 116 27.41 -12.15 18.29
CA GLU A 116 27.37 -11.71 19.70
C GLU A 116 26.17 -12.27 20.46
N TRP A 117 25.08 -12.62 19.77
CA TRP A 117 23.85 -13.14 20.38
C TRP A 117 23.74 -14.67 20.33
N ASN A 118 24.83 -15.39 20.02
CA ASN A 118 24.81 -16.85 19.95
C ASN A 118 24.69 -17.54 21.31
N GLU A 119 25.11 -16.88 22.39
CA GLU A 119 24.98 -17.39 23.76
C GLU A 119 23.57 -17.23 24.34
N PHE A 120 22.67 -16.56 23.60
CA PHE A 120 21.30 -16.33 24.03
C PHE A 120 20.46 -17.60 23.90
N GLU A 121 20.17 -18.26 25.03
CA GLU A 121 19.52 -19.58 25.09
C GLU A 121 18.23 -19.67 24.26
N ASN A 122 17.35 -18.68 24.39
CA ASN A 122 16.02 -18.71 23.76
C ASN A 122 16.01 -18.12 22.33
N LYS A 123 17.19 -17.87 21.75
CA LYS A 123 17.32 -17.22 20.42
C LYS A 123 16.53 -17.94 19.33
N LYS A 124 16.56 -19.28 19.31
CA LYS A 124 15.85 -20.06 18.28
C LYS A 124 14.34 -19.95 18.41
N GLU A 125 13.82 -19.99 19.63
CA GLU A 125 12.38 -19.87 19.91
C GLU A 125 11.87 -18.49 19.50
N ILE A 126 12.56 -17.43 19.92
CA ILE A 126 12.20 -16.04 19.59
C ILE A 126 12.24 -15.79 18.08
N LEU A 127 13.23 -16.32 17.36
CA LEU A 127 13.29 -16.21 15.90
C LEU A 127 12.11 -16.93 15.21
N ASN A 128 11.71 -18.09 15.72
CA ASN A 128 10.53 -18.81 15.22
C ASN A 128 9.23 -18.06 15.49
N GLU A 129 9.06 -17.48 16.68
CA GLU A 129 7.89 -16.65 17.02
C GLU A 129 7.81 -15.41 16.12
N ILE A 130 8.93 -14.69 15.97
CA ILE A 130 9.04 -13.55 15.05
C ILE A 130 8.62 -13.94 13.63
N GLN A 131 9.09 -15.08 13.13
CA GLN A 131 8.77 -15.55 11.79
C GLN A 131 7.27 -15.88 11.65
N THR A 132 6.69 -16.54 12.65
CA THR A 132 5.26 -16.88 12.71
C THR A 132 4.39 -15.63 12.71
N VAL A 133 4.67 -14.68 13.61
CA VAL A 133 3.92 -13.42 13.71
C VAL A 133 4.05 -12.58 12.44
N THR A 134 5.26 -12.49 11.86
CA THR A 134 5.47 -11.77 10.59
C THR A 134 4.67 -12.39 9.44
N LYS A 135 4.53 -13.72 9.42
CA LYS A 135 3.71 -14.43 8.42
C LYS A 135 2.23 -14.10 8.60
N LEU A 136 1.71 -14.16 9.83
CA LEU A 136 0.31 -13.83 10.14
C LEU A 136 -0.04 -12.38 9.78
N ILE A 137 0.86 -11.43 10.08
CA ILE A 137 0.71 -10.02 9.70
C ILE A 137 0.58 -9.90 8.17
N ARG A 138 1.44 -10.59 7.42
CA ARG A 138 1.36 -10.58 5.95
C ARG A 138 0.06 -11.18 5.45
N GLU A 139 -0.34 -12.34 5.97
CA GLU A 139 -1.59 -13.00 5.56
C GLU A 139 -2.80 -12.09 5.79
N TYR A 140 -2.90 -11.46 6.95
CA TYR A 140 -3.97 -10.49 7.25
C TYR A 140 -3.97 -9.30 6.28
N LEU A 141 -2.81 -8.70 6.01
CA LEU A 141 -2.69 -7.54 5.11
C LEU A 141 -3.00 -7.89 3.64
N TYR A 142 -2.58 -9.07 3.18
CA TYR A 142 -2.76 -9.48 1.77
C TYR A 142 -4.11 -10.16 1.49
N GLN A 143 -4.71 -10.86 2.46
CA GLN A 143 -6.08 -11.40 2.30
C GLN A 143 -7.11 -10.29 2.14
N LYS A 144 -6.97 -9.17 2.89
CA LYS A 144 -7.80 -7.98 2.72
C LYS A 144 -7.72 -7.36 1.32
N ILE A 145 -6.59 -7.50 0.61
CA ILE A 145 -6.45 -6.98 -0.76
C ILE A 145 -7.29 -7.84 -1.72
N ILE A 146 -7.35 -9.15 -1.50
CA ILE A 146 -8.10 -10.10 -2.34
C ILE A 146 -9.61 -9.97 -2.10
N GLU A 147 -10.05 -9.64 -0.88
CA GLU A 147 -11.48 -9.47 -0.57
C GLU A 147 -12.07 -8.12 -1.03
N ASN A 148 -11.22 -7.13 -1.31
CA ASN A 148 -11.62 -5.79 -1.74
C ASN A 148 -11.44 -5.54 -3.26
N GLU A 149 -10.96 -6.53 -4.02
CA GLU A 149 -11.00 -6.57 -5.50
C GLU A 149 -12.29 -7.21 -6.02
#